data_AF-A0AAD6ZIE0-F1
#
_entry.id   AF-A0AAD6ZIE0-F1
#
_cell.length_a   1.000
_cell.length_b   1.000
_cell.length_c   1.000
_cell.angle_alpha   90.00
_cell.angle_beta   90.00
_cell.angle_gamma   90.00
#
_symmetry.space_group_name_H-M   'P 1'
#
loop_
_entity.id
_entity.type
_entity.pdbx_description
1 polymer ?
#
loop_
_entity_poly.entity_id
_entity_poly.type
_entity_poly.pdbx_seq_one_letter_code
_entity_poly.pdbx_strand_id
1 'polypeptide(L)'
;MKSLWEANAAIRSAIDQKIIALYDQIADMKEERNLVVPASIVPNEVLARIFGMAVETSDLCQQMLQLMLVCRRWYRVAVASPELWGDIHFWGAPSDRRLEAQLRLSGAVPLTICIGSLNTLAAANPVLAHATRLTSLTLNGISESISDFTQKMIPHHFPCLKALSLDSRNPDGADVYATLPLELLDGHLPNLEELSLVRIDAPFRSLPPLQSVCLRGGKNSPSRLSLALVLDCLQASPALHTLFLDMIILPPAQEGTRSVRLPHLTTLYLHEDVDKCTAVLNQLEFPATARLLLYPLGIEDNEDMDDLIIPIRKHLRKPGAPTPTQLFLEGPAPYDPEDSIFFTICVYGDSDSEALFSVNTHPAGSSARRRILETLLTALRAEDIAEIHIEAVLSPRSWKRMLPRLPAVRFVRICADRPGTQFLGSLLGSDDQLVTLRRISVRMRIYFKDEGERDAVTAAFMDALEHVLRAYHERGQPVEQLIFRDRYGKSQLVENKSKEWGDAGLVGEVLGAKTPTWADVATGFLD
;
A
#
# COMPACT_ATOMS: atom_id res chain seq x y z
N MET A 1 18.28 -64.65 23.65
CA MET A 1 18.17 -63.20 23.37
C MET A 1 17.87 -62.90 21.90
N LYS A 2 18.70 -63.31 20.93
CA LYS A 2 18.44 -63.07 19.48
C LYS A 2 17.07 -63.57 19.01
N SER A 3 16.70 -64.81 19.34
CA SER A 3 15.40 -65.40 18.98
C SER A 3 14.20 -64.66 19.63
N LEU A 4 14.38 -64.06 20.80
CA LEU A 4 13.33 -63.29 21.49
C LEU A 4 13.14 -61.90 20.85
N TRP A 5 14.23 -61.31 20.34
CA TRP A 5 14.17 -60.07 19.55
C TRP A 5 13.49 -60.30 18.20
N GLU A 6 13.82 -61.39 17.50
CA GLU A 6 13.18 -61.77 16.24
C GLU A 6 11.67 -62.04 16.42
N ALA A 7 11.28 -62.76 17.49
CA ALA A 7 9.87 -62.99 17.82
C ALA A 7 9.12 -61.69 18.14
N ASN A 8 9.72 -60.77 18.90
CA ASN A 8 9.11 -59.47 19.21
C ASN A 8 9.00 -58.57 17.97
N ALA A 9 9.98 -58.63 17.05
CA ALA A 9 9.91 -57.91 15.79
C ALA A 9 8.76 -58.43 14.90
N ALA A 10 8.55 -59.75 14.85
CA ALA A 10 7.42 -60.34 14.13
C ALA A 10 6.07 -59.96 14.73
N ILE A 11 5.95 -59.97 16.07
CA ILE A 11 4.72 -59.53 16.76
C ILE A 11 4.43 -58.05 16.49
N ARG A 12 5.44 -57.17 16.58
CA ARG A 12 5.30 -55.74 16.25
C ARG A 12 4.84 -55.55 14.81
N SER A 13 5.49 -56.21 13.86
CA SER A 13 5.11 -56.16 12.44
C SER A 13 3.66 -56.61 12.21
N ALA A 14 3.19 -57.66 12.90
CA ALA A 14 1.81 -58.13 12.77
C ALA A 14 0.79 -57.15 13.38
N ILE A 15 1.12 -56.51 14.50
CA ILE A 15 0.31 -55.45 15.11
C ILE A 15 0.24 -54.24 14.17
N ASP A 16 1.38 -53.81 13.63
CA ASP A 16 1.45 -52.67 12.71
C ASP A 16 0.62 -52.91 11.45
N GLN A 17 0.66 -54.13 10.89
CA GLN A 17 -0.19 -54.52 9.75
C GLN A 17 -1.68 -54.44 10.09
N LYS A 18 -2.10 -54.90 11.28
CA LYS A 18 -3.49 -54.82 11.71
C LYS A 18 -3.94 -53.37 11.92
N ILE A 19 -3.06 -52.52 12.47
CA ILE A 19 -3.32 -51.09 12.62
C ILE A 19 -3.54 -50.45 11.25
N ILE A 20 -2.66 -50.72 10.27
CA ILE A 20 -2.81 -50.23 8.88
C ILE A 20 -4.15 -50.66 8.29
N ALA A 21 -4.50 -51.94 8.39
CA ALA A 21 -5.75 -52.47 7.84
C ALA A 21 -7.01 -51.82 8.48
N LEU A 22 -6.99 -51.56 9.79
CA LEU A 22 -8.10 -50.87 10.46
C LEU A 22 -8.19 -49.40 10.04
N TYR A 23 -7.06 -48.72 9.82
CA TYR A 23 -7.06 -47.35 9.29
C TYR A 23 -7.63 -47.29 7.87
N ASP A 24 -7.34 -48.27 7.02
CA ASP A 24 -7.91 -48.37 5.68
C ASP A 24 -9.44 -48.51 5.72
N GLN A 25 -9.96 -49.40 6.58
CA GLN A 25 -11.40 -49.55 6.78
C GLN A 25 -12.07 -48.26 7.29
N ILE A 26 -11.45 -47.57 8.26
CA ILE A 26 -11.95 -46.27 8.75
C ILE A 26 -11.96 -45.23 7.63
N ALA A 27 -10.93 -45.24 6.78
CA ALA A 27 -10.85 -44.31 5.65
C ALA A 27 -11.94 -44.59 4.60
N ASP A 28 -12.25 -45.86 4.32
CA ASP A 28 -13.32 -46.25 3.40
C ASP A 28 -14.70 -45.85 3.94
N MET A 29 -14.98 -46.11 5.21
CA MET A 29 -16.24 -45.67 5.84
C MET A 29 -16.39 -44.14 5.86
N LYS A 30 -15.29 -43.41 6.08
CA LYS A 30 -15.29 -41.94 5.98
C LYS A 30 -15.55 -41.47 4.55
N GLU A 31 -15.04 -42.17 3.55
CA GLU A 31 -15.31 -41.90 2.13
C GLU A 31 -16.79 -42.09 1.82
N GLU A 32 -17.40 -43.21 2.23
CA GLU A 32 -18.84 -43.46 2.09
C GLU A 32 -19.69 -42.38 2.78
N ARG A 33 -19.34 -42.01 4.02
CA ARG A 33 -20.02 -40.92 4.74
C ARG A 33 -19.87 -39.58 4.02
N ASN A 34 -18.71 -39.31 3.43
CA ASN A 34 -18.51 -38.08 2.69
C ASN A 34 -19.29 -38.08 1.36
N LEU A 35 -19.58 -39.23 0.76
CA LEU A 35 -20.43 -39.32 -0.45
C LEU A 35 -21.90 -38.93 -0.21
N VAL A 36 -22.35 -38.84 1.05
CA VAL A 36 -23.73 -38.44 1.37
C VAL A 36 -23.85 -36.98 1.83
N VAL A 37 -22.75 -36.25 2.02
CA VAL A 37 -22.83 -34.82 2.37
C VAL A 37 -23.04 -33.96 1.11
N PRO A 38 -23.77 -32.83 1.18
CA PRO A 38 -24.05 -31.99 0.01
C PRO A 38 -22.78 -31.53 -0.75
N ALA A 39 -21.68 -31.32 -0.03
CA ALA A 39 -20.39 -30.97 -0.62
C ALA A 39 -19.84 -32.03 -1.61
N SER A 40 -20.30 -33.28 -1.52
CA SER A 40 -19.89 -34.35 -2.43
C SER A 40 -20.61 -34.34 -3.78
N ILE A 41 -21.67 -33.56 -3.93
CA ILE A 41 -22.41 -33.41 -5.19
C ILE A 41 -21.75 -32.37 -6.09
N VAL A 42 -20.92 -31.49 -5.53
CA VAL A 42 -20.20 -30.45 -6.26
C VAL A 42 -19.25 -31.10 -7.27
N PRO A 43 -19.28 -30.76 -8.58
CA PRO A 43 -18.35 -31.29 -9.58
C PRO A 43 -16.88 -30.99 -9.25
N ASN A 44 -15.94 -31.79 -9.78
CA ASN A 44 -14.52 -31.64 -9.48
C ASN A 44 -13.97 -30.28 -9.92
N GLU A 45 -14.45 -29.75 -11.04
CA GLU A 45 -14.08 -28.46 -11.62
C GLU A 45 -14.50 -27.30 -10.70
N VAL A 46 -15.72 -27.39 -10.16
CA VAL A 46 -16.23 -26.41 -9.20
C VAL A 46 -15.46 -26.51 -7.90
N LEU A 47 -15.13 -27.72 -7.45
CA LEU A 47 -14.35 -27.94 -6.24
C LEU A 47 -12.91 -27.40 -6.39
N ALA A 48 -12.26 -27.61 -7.53
CA ALA A 48 -10.95 -27.04 -7.83
C ALA A 48 -11.01 -25.50 -7.83
N ARG A 49 -12.06 -24.91 -8.41
CA ARG A 49 -12.27 -23.45 -8.36
C ARG A 49 -12.50 -22.93 -6.94
N ILE A 50 -13.23 -23.69 -6.11
CA ILE A 50 -13.39 -23.40 -4.68
C ILE A 50 -12.04 -23.46 -3.98
N PHE A 51 -11.19 -24.45 -4.28
CA PHE A 51 -9.84 -24.50 -3.71
C PHE A 51 -9.00 -23.30 -4.12
N GLY A 52 -9.08 -22.87 -5.38
CA GLY A 52 -8.41 -21.65 -5.84
C GLY A 52 -8.83 -20.40 -5.07
N MET A 53 -10.13 -20.25 -4.78
CA MET A 53 -10.65 -19.12 -3.97
C MET A 53 -10.37 -19.28 -2.47
N ALA A 54 -10.33 -20.50 -1.96
CA ALA A 54 -10.04 -20.76 -0.55
C ALA A 54 -8.57 -20.50 -0.21
N VAL A 55 -7.70 -20.52 -1.22
CA VAL A 55 -6.26 -20.39 -1.08
C VAL A 55 -5.81 -19.04 -1.63
N GLU A 56 -6.37 -17.97 -1.05
CA GLU A 56 -6.10 -16.57 -1.44
C GLU A 56 -4.92 -15.94 -0.67
N THR A 57 -4.18 -16.69 0.16
CA THR A 57 -3.14 -16.10 1.02
C THR A 57 -1.74 -16.65 0.78
N SER A 58 -0.75 -15.92 1.31
CA SER A 58 0.70 -16.11 1.21
C SER A 58 1.27 -17.47 1.68
N ASP A 59 0.43 -18.43 2.07
CA ASP A 59 0.83 -19.79 2.44
C ASP A 59 -0.01 -20.86 1.73
N LEU A 60 -0.05 -20.74 0.40
CA LEU A 60 -0.81 -21.61 -0.49
C LEU A 60 -0.53 -23.09 -0.23
N CYS A 61 0.71 -23.45 0.09
CA CYS A 61 1.04 -24.85 0.33
C CYS A 61 0.47 -25.37 1.65
N GLN A 62 0.52 -24.62 2.76
CA GLN A 62 -0.02 -25.12 4.03
C GLN A 62 -1.53 -25.29 3.93
N GLN A 63 -2.21 -24.34 3.29
CA GLN A 63 -3.66 -24.42 3.08
C GLN A 63 -4.01 -25.55 2.11
N MET A 64 -3.26 -25.71 1.02
CA MET A 64 -3.49 -26.81 0.09
C MET A 64 -3.25 -28.17 0.77
N LEU A 65 -2.23 -28.29 1.61
CA LEU A 65 -2.01 -29.48 2.43
C LEU A 65 -3.20 -29.74 3.35
N GLN A 66 -3.75 -28.72 4.02
CA GLN A 66 -4.95 -28.87 4.84
C GLN A 66 -6.18 -29.30 4.04
N LEU A 67 -6.39 -28.73 2.84
CA LEU A 67 -7.49 -29.11 1.94
C LEU A 67 -7.36 -30.57 1.49
N MET A 68 -6.14 -30.99 1.14
CA MET A 68 -5.85 -32.36 0.77
C MET A 68 -6.07 -33.37 1.90
N LEU A 69 -6.04 -32.93 3.17
CA LEU A 69 -6.29 -33.78 4.33
C LEU A 69 -7.78 -33.95 4.67
N VAL A 70 -8.69 -33.21 4.03
CA VAL A 70 -10.14 -33.29 4.30
C VAL A 70 -10.70 -34.65 3.92
N CYS A 71 -10.47 -35.09 2.69
CA CYS A 71 -10.85 -36.41 2.21
C CYS A 71 -10.08 -36.83 0.96
N ARG A 72 -10.11 -38.13 0.60
CA ARG A 72 -9.44 -38.67 -0.59
C ARG A 72 -9.88 -37.99 -1.90
N ARG A 73 -11.15 -37.61 -2.00
CA ARG A 73 -11.66 -36.89 -3.18
C ARG A 73 -10.99 -35.52 -3.32
N TRP A 74 -10.90 -34.76 -2.24
CA TRP A 74 -10.26 -33.43 -2.24
C TRP A 74 -8.78 -33.53 -2.57
N TYR A 75 -8.09 -34.53 -2.01
CA TYR A 75 -6.72 -34.86 -2.39
C TYR A 75 -6.58 -35.11 -3.91
N ARG A 76 -7.41 -36.00 -4.48
CA ARG A 76 -7.36 -36.33 -5.91
C ARG A 76 -7.64 -35.11 -6.78
N VAL A 77 -8.64 -34.29 -6.43
CA VAL A 77 -8.97 -33.07 -7.18
C VAL A 77 -7.82 -32.07 -7.10
N ALA A 78 -7.27 -31.82 -5.92
CA ALA A 78 -6.15 -30.89 -5.75
C ALA A 78 -4.92 -31.34 -6.56
N VAL A 79 -4.52 -32.62 -6.46
CA VAL A 79 -3.37 -33.18 -7.19
C VAL A 79 -3.59 -33.19 -8.70
N ALA A 80 -4.82 -33.39 -9.16
CA ALA A 80 -5.17 -33.45 -10.59
C ALA A 80 -5.44 -32.08 -11.23
N SER A 81 -5.33 -30.98 -10.49
CA SER A 81 -5.60 -29.62 -10.97
C SER A 81 -4.31 -28.78 -10.96
N PRO A 82 -3.50 -28.82 -12.04
CA PRO A 82 -2.19 -28.16 -12.09
C PRO A 82 -2.24 -26.65 -11.84
N GLU A 83 -3.35 -26.00 -12.15
CA GLU A 83 -3.58 -24.56 -11.96
C GLU A 83 -3.45 -24.16 -10.48
N LEU A 84 -3.79 -25.07 -9.56
CA LEU A 84 -3.65 -24.85 -8.11
C LEU A 84 -2.19 -24.85 -7.63
N TRP A 85 -1.25 -25.26 -8.47
CA TRP A 85 0.17 -25.41 -8.15
C TRP A 85 1.07 -24.49 -8.98
N GLY A 86 0.50 -23.68 -9.87
CA GLY A 86 1.24 -22.75 -10.72
C GLY A 86 1.80 -21.54 -9.97
N ASP A 87 1.21 -21.19 -8.82
CA ASP A 87 1.65 -20.09 -7.97
C ASP A 87 2.36 -20.61 -6.72
N ILE A 88 3.67 -20.37 -6.64
CA ILE A 88 4.59 -21.01 -5.68
C ILE A 88 5.25 -19.94 -4.82
N HIS A 89 4.95 -19.94 -3.52
CA HIS A 89 5.51 -18.99 -2.55
C HIS A 89 6.28 -19.68 -1.43
N PHE A 90 7.50 -19.19 -1.15
CA PHE A 90 8.36 -19.65 -0.07
C PHE A 90 8.89 -18.46 0.73
N TRP A 91 8.40 -18.24 1.95
CA TRP A 91 8.89 -17.18 2.84
C TRP A 91 10.06 -17.60 3.73
N GLY A 92 10.53 -18.84 3.60
CA GLY A 92 11.73 -19.37 4.25
C GLY A 92 12.53 -20.21 3.28
N ALA A 93 13.57 -20.88 3.78
CA ALA A 93 14.35 -21.80 2.95
C ALA A 93 13.44 -22.93 2.43
N PRO A 94 13.19 -23.02 1.11
CA PRO A 94 12.39 -24.10 0.57
C PRO A 94 13.09 -25.43 0.87
N SER A 95 12.34 -26.46 1.28
CA SER A 95 12.87 -27.80 1.18
C SER A 95 12.83 -28.22 -0.29
N ASP A 96 13.96 -28.69 -0.82
CA ASP A 96 14.07 -29.08 -2.24
C ASP A 96 12.92 -30.02 -2.66
N ARG A 97 12.59 -30.98 -1.79
CA ARG A 97 11.49 -31.93 -2.00
C ARG A 97 10.12 -31.26 -2.17
N ARG A 98 9.84 -30.18 -1.42
CA ARG A 98 8.55 -29.48 -1.50
C ARG A 98 8.47 -28.67 -2.79
N LEU A 99 9.52 -27.92 -3.11
CA LEU A 99 9.61 -27.15 -4.35
C LEU A 99 9.47 -28.07 -5.57
N GLU A 100 10.22 -29.18 -5.62
CA GLU A 100 10.12 -30.17 -6.70
C GLU A 100 8.72 -30.79 -6.79
N ALA A 101 8.08 -31.11 -5.66
CA ALA A 101 6.73 -31.66 -5.66
C ALA A 101 5.72 -30.66 -6.26
N GLN A 102 5.78 -29.39 -5.89
CA GLN A 102 4.89 -28.36 -6.43
C GLN A 102 5.17 -28.10 -7.92
N LEU A 103 6.45 -27.99 -8.31
CA LEU A 103 6.86 -27.84 -9.70
C LEU A 103 6.35 -29.02 -10.55
N ARG A 104 6.41 -30.25 -10.03
CA ARG A 104 5.85 -31.43 -10.71
C ARG A 104 4.32 -31.37 -10.81
N LEU A 105 3.63 -30.99 -9.73
CA LEU A 105 2.16 -30.92 -9.70
C LEU A 105 1.60 -29.83 -10.60
N SER A 106 2.33 -28.72 -10.80
CA SER A 106 1.97 -27.66 -11.73
C SER A 106 2.01 -28.07 -13.21
N GLY A 107 2.54 -29.26 -13.55
CA GLY A 107 2.49 -29.79 -14.91
C GLY A 107 3.07 -28.83 -15.95
N ALA A 108 2.23 -28.39 -16.89
CA ALA A 108 2.61 -27.48 -17.97
C ALA A 108 2.01 -26.06 -17.81
N VAL A 109 1.36 -25.75 -16.69
CA VAL A 109 0.76 -24.42 -16.50
C VAL A 109 1.85 -23.34 -16.35
N PRO A 110 1.54 -22.07 -16.69
CA PRO A 110 2.42 -20.94 -16.39
C PRO A 110 2.77 -20.88 -14.91
N LEU A 111 4.02 -20.47 -14.61
CA LEU A 111 4.57 -20.46 -13.27
C LEU A 111 4.82 -19.05 -12.75
N THR A 112 4.29 -18.76 -11.57
CA THR A 112 4.66 -17.62 -10.74
C THR A 112 5.41 -18.15 -9.53
N ILE A 113 6.65 -17.71 -9.33
CA ILE A 113 7.49 -18.18 -8.23
C ILE A 113 7.98 -17.01 -7.40
N CYS A 114 7.74 -17.06 -6.09
CA CYS A 114 8.25 -16.13 -5.10
C CYS A 114 9.09 -16.88 -4.05
N ILE A 115 10.39 -16.58 -3.98
CA ILE A 115 11.32 -17.11 -2.99
C ILE A 115 11.79 -15.96 -2.12
N GLY A 116 11.22 -15.83 -0.93
CA GLY A 116 11.47 -14.78 0.05
C GLY A 116 12.81 -14.90 0.81
N SER A 117 13.50 -16.04 0.71
CA SER A 117 14.81 -16.24 1.36
C SER A 117 15.67 -17.24 0.57
N LEU A 118 16.39 -16.73 -0.43
CA LEU A 118 17.36 -17.46 -1.22
C LEU A 118 18.70 -17.53 -0.47
N ASN A 119 18.76 -18.40 0.55
CA ASN A 119 19.97 -18.63 1.33
C ASN A 119 20.86 -19.71 0.72
N THR A 120 20.30 -20.57 -0.13
CA THR A 120 21.04 -21.64 -0.81
C THR A 120 20.68 -21.68 -2.28
N LEU A 121 21.66 -22.04 -3.10
CA LEU A 121 21.48 -22.25 -4.54
C LEU A 121 20.76 -23.57 -4.88
N ALA A 122 20.35 -24.35 -3.88
CA ALA A 122 19.68 -25.63 -4.08
C ALA A 122 18.37 -25.45 -4.87
N ALA A 123 17.65 -24.35 -4.62
CA ALA A 123 16.41 -24.02 -5.33
C ALA A 123 16.61 -23.55 -6.78
N ALA A 124 17.83 -23.17 -7.19
CA ALA A 124 18.07 -22.60 -8.51
C ALA A 124 17.81 -23.61 -9.63
N ASN A 125 18.40 -24.80 -9.54
CA ASN A 125 18.31 -25.79 -10.63
C ASN A 125 16.86 -26.26 -10.87
N PRO A 126 16.05 -26.60 -9.84
CA PRO A 126 14.65 -26.95 -10.06
C PRO A 126 13.84 -25.83 -10.71
N VAL A 127 14.03 -24.57 -10.32
CA VAL A 127 13.32 -23.42 -10.91
C VAL A 127 13.73 -23.21 -12.37
N LEU A 128 15.04 -23.19 -12.63
CA LEU A 128 15.58 -22.92 -13.97
C LEU A 128 15.29 -24.04 -14.98
N ALA A 129 15.07 -25.27 -14.51
CA ALA A 129 14.58 -26.37 -15.34
C ALA A 129 13.20 -26.09 -15.96
N HIS A 130 12.44 -25.13 -15.41
CA HIS A 130 11.14 -24.69 -15.91
C HIS A 130 11.14 -23.28 -16.51
N ALA A 131 12.31 -22.74 -16.89
CA ALA A 131 12.47 -21.38 -17.43
C ALA A 131 11.48 -21.02 -18.55
N THR A 132 11.12 -21.97 -19.42
CA THR A 132 10.25 -21.73 -20.59
C THR A 132 8.80 -21.40 -20.26
N ARG A 133 8.34 -21.69 -19.04
CA ARG A 133 6.98 -21.42 -18.59
C ARG A 133 6.90 -20.49 -17.37
N LEU A 134 8.03 -19.96 -16.90
CA LEU A 134 8.06 -18.93 -15.88
C LEU A 134 7.44 -17.65 -16.44
N THR A 135 6.40 -17.14 -15.80
CA THR A 135 5.75 -15.88 -16.12
C THR A 135 6.13 -14.77 -15.16
N SER A 136 6.34 -15.10 -13.89
CA SER A 136 6.81 -14.16 -12.87
C SER A 136 7.80 -14.83 -11.93
N LEU A 137 8.90 -14.13 -11.64
CA LEU A 137 9.96 -14.60 -10.76
C LEU A 137 10.34 -13.51 -9.76
N THR A 138 10.09 -13.77 -8.49
CA THR A 138 10.47 -12.91 -7.37
C THR A 138 11.48 -13.63 -6.49
N LEU A 139 12.67 -13.04 -6.35
CA LEU A 139 13.74 -13.56 -5.52
C LEU A 139 14.15 -12.53 -4.48
N ASN A 140 14.25 -12.98 -3.24
CA ASN A 140 14.76 -12.22 -2.13
C ASN A 140 15.82 -13.05 -1.42
N GLY A 141 17.02 -12.51 -1.24
CA GLY A 141 18.12 -13.27 -0.64
C GLY A 141 19.32 -12.38 -0.38
N ILE A 142 20.43 -13.00 0.02
CA ILE A 142 21.69 -12.26 0.16
C ILE A 142 22.30 -11.94 -1.21
N SER A 143 23.10 -10.88 -1.27
CA SER A 143 23.72 -10.39 -2.51
C SER A 143 24.45 -11.48 -3.32
N GLU A 144 25.24 -12.31 -2.64
CA GLU A 144 25.96 -13.42 -3.27
C GLU A 144 25.00 -14.43 -3.92
N SER A 145 23.98 -14.88 -3.18
CA SER A 145 22.97 -15.81 -3.71
C SER A 145 22.20 -15.28 -4.91
N ILE A 146 21.84 -13.98 -4.91
CA ILE A 146 21.14 -13.34 -6.04
C ILE A 146 22.06 -13.26 -7.24
N SER A 147 23.32 -12.87 -7.05
CA SER A 147 24.32 -12.80 -8.13
C SER A 147 24.59 -14.19 -8.72
N ASP A 148 24.76 -15.21 -7.88
CA ASP A 148 24.94 -16.59 -8.31
C ASP A 148 23.72 -17.15 -9.04
N PHE A 149 22.51 -16.82 -8.58
CA PHE A 149 21.27 -17.25 -9.25
C PHE A 149 21.15 -16.58 -10.62
N THR A 150 21.35 -15.28 -10.72
CA THR A 150 21.27 -14.54 -11.99
C THR A 150 22.33 -15.00 -12.98
N GLN A 151 23.54 -15.34 -12.52
CA GLN A 151 24.57 -15.97 -13.34
C GLN A 151 24.10 -17.33 -13.90
N LYS A 152 23.40 -18.13 -13.08
CA LYS A 152 22.81 -19.39 -13.52
C LYS A 152 21.61 -19.23 -14.44
N MET A 153 20.98 -18.05 -14.50
CA MET A 153 19.89 -17.80 -15.45
C MET A 153 20.40 -17.68 -16.89
N ILE A 154 21.63 -17.20 -17.11
CA ILE A 154 22.19 -16.88 -18.43
C ILE A 154 22.09 -18.05 -19.45
N PRO A 155 22.37 -19.32 -19.10
CA PRO A 155 22.26 -20.43 -20.06
C PRO A 155 20.81 -20.78 -20.46
N HIS A 156 19.80 -20.18 -19.81
CA HIS A 156 18.40 -20.48 -20.02
C HIS A 156 17.69 -19.37 -20.80
N HIS A 157 16.62 -19.73 -21.51
CA HIS A 157 15.74 -18.78 -22.19
C HIS A 157 14.42 -18.67 -21.43
N PHE A 158 13.93 -17.44 -21.27
CA PHE A 158 12.70 -17.14 -20.54
C PHE A 158 11.64 -16.50 -21.47
N PRO A 159 11.14 -17.25 -22.46
CA PRO A 159 10.20 -16.73 -23.45
C PRO A 159 8.86 -16.29 -22.85
N CYS A 160 8.47 -16.77 -21.67
CA CYS A 160 7.20 -16.41 -21.05
C CYS A 160 7.34 -15.40 -19.90
N LEU A 161 8.56 -15.02 -19.51
CA LEU A 161 8.77 -14.23 -18.30
C LEU A 161 8.39 -12.78 -18.56
N LYS A 162 7.36 -12.33 -17.84
CA LYS A 162 6.80 -10.99 -17.90
C LYS A 162 7.22 -10.13 -16.72
N ALA A 163 7.42 -10.71 -15.55
CA ALA A 163 7.80 -9.98 -14.35
C ALA A 163 9.05 -10.59 -13.70
N LEU A 164 10.04 -9.74 -13.41
CA LEU A 164 11.25 -10.11 -12.68
C LEU A 164 11.44 -9.15 -11.51
N SER A 165 11.44 -9.68 -10.29
CA SER A 165 11.71 -8.94 -9.06
C SER A 165 12.89 -9.54 -8.31
N LEU A 166 13.93 -8.73 -8.08
CA LEU A 166 15.13 -9.13 -7.35
C LEU A 166 15.35 -8.18 -6.17
N ASP A 167 15.45 -8.73 -4.96
CA ASP A 167 15.77 -7.99 -3.74
C ASP A 167 16.99 -8.61 -3.05
N SER A 168 18.10 -7.88 -3.07
CA SER A 168 19.34 -8.28 -2.41
C SER A 168 19.41 -7.68 -1.02
N ARG A 169 19.54 -8.51 0.01
CA ARG A 169 19.77 -8.10 1.39
C ARG A 169 21.24 -8.29 1.77
N ASN A 170 21.75 -7.44 2.66
CA ASN A 170 23.04 -7.71 3.28
C ASN A 170 22.85 -7.87 4.80
N PRO A 171 23.12 -9.05 5.37
CA PRO A 171 22.97 -9.28 6.81
C PRO A 171 23.90 -8.41 7.66
N ASP A 172 25.08 -8.06 7.13
CA ASP A 172 26.12 -7.33 7.87
C ASP A 172 25.96 -5.81 7.78
N GLY A 173 24.91 -5.33 7.11
CA GLY A 173 24.68 -3.90 6.85
C GLY A 173 25.69 -3.27 5.89
N ALA A 174 26.62 -4.05 5.32
CA ALA A 174 27.56 -3.54 4.32
C ALA A 174 26.84 -3.20 3.00
N ASP A 175 27.31 -2.17 2.30
CA ASP A 175 26.75 -1.71 1.03
C ASP A 175 27.23 -2.55 -0.17
N VAL A 176 27.00 -3.87 -0.09
CA VAL A 176 27.33 -4.81 -1.17
C VAL A 176 26.05 -5.09 -1.96
N TYR A 177 26.01 -4.54 -3.16
CA TYR A 177 24.91 -4.71 -4.12
C TYR A 177 25.16 -5.97 -4.93
N ALA A 178 24.08 -6.68 -5.27
CA ALA A 178 24.19 -7.72 -6.28
C ALA A 178 24.22 -7.06 -7.66
N THR A 179 24.89 -7.68 -8.60
CA THR A 179 25.00 -7.18 -9.97
C THR A 179 24.20 -8.06 -10.90
N LEU A 180 23.34 -7.46 -11.72
CA LEU A 180 22.61 -8.16 -12.76
C LEU A 180 23.52 -8.32 -14.00
N PRO A 181 23.80 -9.55 -14.46
CA PRO A 181 24.66 -9.76 -15.62
C PRO A 181 24.04 -9.14 -16.89
N LEU A 182 24.88 -8.48 -17.70
CA LEU A 182 24.47 -7.86 -18.96
C LEU A 182 23.89 -8.90 -19.93
N GLU A 183 24.49 -10.07 -19.96
CA GLU A 183 24.14 -11.20 -20.80
C GLU A 183 22.71 -11.68 -20.53
N LEU A 184 22.20 -11.51 -19.30
CA LEU A 184 20.83 -11.89 -18.96
C LEU A 184 19.79 -10.96 -19.58
N LEU A 185 20.15 -9.70 -19.84
CA LEU A 185 19.26 -8.72 -20.46
C LEU A 185 19.34 -8.73 -21.99
N ASP A 186 20.46 -9.18 -22.55
CA ASP A 186 20.73 -9.19 -24.00
C ASP A 186 19.98 -10.33 -24.73
N GLY A 187 18.65 -10.26 -24.72
CA GLY A 187 17.77 -11.14 -25.52
C GLY A 187 17.23 -12.39 -24.81
N HIS A 188 17.59 -12.63 -23.54
CA HIS A 188 17.07 -13.79 -22.79
C HIS A 188 15.68 -13.59 -22.19
N LEU A 189 15.24 -12.34 -22.06
CA LEU A 189 13.96 -11.93 -21.46
C LEU A 189 13.10 -11.13 -22.47
N PRO A 190 12.72 -11.70 -23.62
CA PRO A 190 12.13 -10.95 -24.74
C PRO A 190 10.74 -10.36 -24.45
N ASN A 191 10.02 -10.93 -23.48
CA ASN A 191 8.66 -10.53 -23.12
C ASN A 191 8.58 -9.90 -21.72
N LEU A 192 9.70 -9.41 -21.20
CA LEU A 192 9.73 -8.76 -19.89
C LEU A 192 8.95 -7.44 -19.96
N GLU A 193 7.89 -7.34 -19.15
CA GLU A 193 7.02 -6.18 -19.05
C GLU A 193 7.27 -5.42 -17.73
N GLU A 194 7.65 -6.13 -16.66
CA GLU A 194 7.83 -5.58 -15.31
C GLU A 194 9.20 -5.93 -14.74
N LEU A 195 9.92 -4.93 -14.24
CA LEU A 195 11.21 -5.09 -13.59
C LEU A 195 11.23 -4.38 -12.24
N SER A 196 11.57 -5.13 -11.19
CA SER A 196 11.74 -4.61 -9.84
C SER A 196 13.12 -4.98 -9.31
N LEU A 197 13.97 -3.98 -9.06
CA LEU A 197 15.34 -4.14 -8.59
C LEU A 197 15.50 -3.40 -7.26
N VAL A 198 15.66 -4.15 -6.18
CA VAL A 198 15.91 -3.62 -4.84
C VAL A 198 17.34 -3.98 -4.44
N ARG A 199 18.19 -2.96 -4.34
CA ARG A 199 19.62 -3.10 -4.02
C ARG A 199 20.38 -3.98 -5.02
N ILE A 200 20.05 -3.83 -6.30
CA ILE A 200 20.70 -4.50 -7.43
C ILE A 200 21.26 -3.44 -8.40
N ASP A 201 22.53 -3.58 -8.76
CA ASP A 201 23.15 -2.81 -9.83
C ASP A 201 22.86 -3.52 -11.18
N ALA A 202 22.38 -2.79 -12.18
CA ALA A 202 22.03 -3.37 -13.49
C ALA A 202 22.54 -2.51 -14.66
N PRO A 203 22.84 -3.13 -15.83
CA PRO A 203 23.22 -2.39 -17.03
C PRO A 203 21.98 -1.88 -17.77
N PHE A 204 21.42 -0.78 -17.28
CA PHE A 204 20.15 -0.18 -17.72
C PHE A 204 20.01 0.12 -19.22
N ARG A 205 21.12 0.25 -19.95
CA ARG A 205 21.13 0.53 -21.39
C ARG A 205 20.60 -0.61 -22.24
N SER A 206 20.61 -1.83 -21.70
CA SER A 206 20.23 -3.05 -22.41
C SER A 206 18.87 -3.58 -21.98
N LEU A 207 18.10 -2.79 -21.23
CA LEU A 207 16.78 -3.20 -20.79
C LEU A 207 15.81 -3.22 -21.99
N PRO A 208 14.95 -4.25 -22.09
CA PRO A 208 13.89 -4.26 -23.08
C PRO A 208 12.89 -3.11 -22.80
N PRO A 209 11.98 -2.79 -23.74
CA PRO A 209 10.90 -1.85 -23.48
C PRO A 209 9.99 -2.36 -22.35
N LEU A 210 9.98 -1.68 -21.20
CA LEU A 210 9.23 -2.07 -20.01
C LEU A 210 7.91 -1.29 -19.88
N GLN A 211 6.94 -1.90 -19.18
CA GLN A 211 5.68 -1.29 -18.77
C GLN A 211 5.69 -0.86 -17.30
N SER A 212 6.45 -1.55 -16.45
CA SER A 212 6.61 -1.21 -15.02
C SER A 212 8.07 -1.30 -14.60
N VAL A 213 8.57 -0.26 -13.97
CA VAL A 213 9.95 -0.17 -13.45
C VAL A 213 9.91 0.25 -11.99
N CYS A 214 10.48 -0.58 -11.12
CA CYS A 214 10.69 -0.28 -9.71
C CYS A 214 12.17 -0.42 -9.37
N LEU A 215 12.80 0.67 -8.98
CA LEU A 215 14.21 0.70 -8.62
C LEU A 215 14.34 1.30 -7.22
N ARG A 216 14.89 0.51 -6.30
CA ARG A 216 15.05 0.90 -4.89
C ARG A 216 16.48 0.64 -4.40
N GLY A 217 17.06 1.63 -3.73
CA GLY A 217 18.38 1.58 -3.12
C GLY A 217 18.33 1.20 -1.65
N GLY A 218 19.49 1.18 -1.01
CA GLY A 218 19.63 1.03 0.44
C GLY A 218 19.69 2.39 1.12
N LYS A 219 19.00 2.56 2.26
CA LYS A 219 18.93 3.82 3.02
C LYS A 219 20.29 4.45 3.34
N ASN A 220 21.32 3.62 3.53
CA ASN A 220 22.66 4.06 3.95
C ASN A 220 23.69 3.95 2.84
N SER A 221 23.28 3.54 1.65
CA SER A 221 24.21 3.33 0.56
C SER A 221 24.34 4.61 -0.26
N PRO A 222 25.55 4.95 -0.72
CA PRO A 222 25.70 6.00 -1.69
C PRO A 222 24.88 5.62 -2.93
N SER A 223 24.03 6.55 -3.40
CA SER A 223 23.35 6.40 -4.68
C SER A 223 24.37 6.06 -5.77
N ARG A 224 24.01 5.24 -6.75
CA ARG A 224 24.96 4.77 -7.78
C ARG A 224 24.49 5.00 -9.22
N LEU A 225 23.20 5.27 -9.41
CA LEU A 225 22.66 5.46 -10.75
C LEU A 225 22.68 6.94 -11.08
N SER A 226 23.46 7.33 -12.08
CA SER A 226 23.36 8.68 -12.62
C SER A 226 21.98 8.88 -13.22
N LEU A 227 21.44 10.09 -13.06
CA LEU A 227 20.16 10.45 -13.64
C LEU A 227 20.15 10.20 -15.16
N ALA A 228 21.26 10.46 -15.87
CA ALA A 228 21.38 10.15 -17.29
C ALA A 228 21.16 8.67 -17.63
N LEU A 229 21.67 7.73 -16.82
CA LEU A 229 21.44 6.30 -17.03
C LEU A 229 19.98 5.91 -16.79
N VAL A 230 19.34 6.50 -15.77
CA VAL A 230 17.90 6.32 -15.53
C VAL A 230 17.11 6.84 -16.72
N LEU A 231 17.41 8.05 -17.22
CA LEU A 231 16.75 8.60 -18.39
C LEU A 231 16.97 7.77 -19.67
N ASP A 232 18.17 7.22 -19.87
CA ASP A 232 18.46 6.31 -20.98
C ASP A 232 17.52 5.10 -20.96
N CYS A 233 17.34 4.49 -19.78
CA CYS A 233 16.40 3.39 -19.56
C CYS A 233 14.95 3.79 -19.87
N LEU A 234 14.52 4.93 -19.34
CA LEU A 234 13.15 5.41 -19.51
C LEU A 234 12.84 5.74 -20.97
N GLN A 235 13.81 6.27 -21.71
CA GLN A 235 13.66 6.55 -23.13
C GLN A 235 13.51 5.27 -23.98
N ALA A 236 14.11 4.15 -23.55
CA ALA A 236 13.92 2.85 -24.19
C ALA A 236 12.54 2.23 -23.92
N SER A 237 11.78 2.77 -22.96
CA SER A 237 10.51 2.23 -22.48
C SER A 237 9.34 3.23 -22.64
N PRO A 238 8.95 3.60 -23.88
CA PRO A 238 7.88 4.58 -24.10
C PRO A 238 6.48 4.09 -23.66
N ALA A 239 6.30 2.77 -23.50
CA ALA A 239 5.06 2.13 -23.03
C ALA A 239 4.96 2.01 -21.50
N LEU A 240 5.84 2.71 -20.76
CA LEU A 240 5.88 2.66 -19.31
C LEU A 240 4.61 3.27 -18.69
N HIS A 241 3.94 2.50 -17.84
CA HIS A 241 2.76 2.89 -17.06
C HIS A 241 3.15 3.26 -15.63
N THR A 242 4.03 2.47 -15.01
CA THR A 242 4.42 2.66 -13.60
C THR A 242 5.92 2.86 -13.48
N LEU A 243 6.32 3.95 -12.82
CA LEU A 243 7.71 4.25 -12.48
C LEU A 243 7.83 4.49 -10.98
N PHE A 244 8.66 3.70 -10.31
CA PHE A 244 8.97 3.82 -8.89
C PHE A 244 10.48 3.97 -8.70
N LEU A 245 10.91 5.10 -8.16
CA LEU A 245 12.32 5.41 -7.86
C LEU A 245 12.45 5.72 -6.37
N ASP A 246 13.33 5.01 -5.67
CA ASP A 246 13.47 5.11 -4.21
C ASP A 246 14.95 5.02 -3.80
N MET A 247 15.55 6.14 -3.45
CA MET A 247 16.91 6.25 -2.90
C MET A 247 18.02 5.66 -3.80
N ILE A 248 17.93 5.89 -5.10
CA ILE A 248 18.86 5.34 -6.12
C ILE A 248 19.62 6.40 -6.92
N ILE A 249 19.09 7.62 -7.03
CA ILE A 249 19.61 8.62 -7.98
C ILE A 249 20.82 9.35 -7.40
N LEU A 250 21.92 9.38 -8.16
CA LEU A 250 23.07 10.22 -7.86
C LEU A 250 22.76 11.71 -8.05
N PRO A 251 23.36 12.60 -7.26
CA PRO A 251 23.22 14.05 -7.47
C PRO A 251 23.52 14.38 -8.93
N PRO A 252 22.69 15.23 -9.57
CA PRO A 252 22.92 15.59 -10.95
C PRO A 252 24.27 16.29 -11.05
N ALA A 253 25.25 15.64 -11.71
CA ALA A 253 26.28 16.41 -12.38
C ALA A 253 25.56 17.38 -13.34
N GLN A 254 26.15 18.53 -13.71
CA GLN A 254 25.54 19.53 -14.60
C GLN A 254 25.32 19.00 -16.04
N GLU A 255 24.57 17.92 -16.15
CA GLU A 255 24.25 17.17 -17.34
C GLU A 255 23.05 17.85 -18.00
N GLY A 256 23.10 17.93 -19.33
CA GLY A 256 22.22 18.80 -20.12
C GLY A 256 20.73 18.58 -19.91
N THR A 257 19.95 19.52 -20.45
CA THR A 257 18.48 19.58 -20.40
C THR A 257 17.80 18.54 -21.30
N ARG A 258 18.16 17.25 -21.17
CA ARG A 258 17.47 16.18 -21.90
C ARG A 258 16.09 15.95 -21.30
N SER A 259 15.08 15.92 -22.16
CA SER A 259 13.72 15.56 -21.77
C SER A 259 13.32 14.20 -22.35
N VAL A 260 12.69 13.36 -21.52
CA VAL A 260 12.20 12.01 -21.87
C VAL A 260 10.68 12.01 -21.80
N ARG A 261 10.05 11.50 -22.87
CA ARG A 261 8.59 11.41 -22.98
C ARG A 261 8.09 10.03 -22.58
N LEU A 262 7.13 10.00 -21.66
CA LEU A 262 6.47 8.80 -21.14
C LEU A 262 4.95 8.96 -21.31
N PRO A 263 4.42 8.84 -22.55
CA PRO A 263 3.04 9.19 -22.89
C PRO A 263 1.97 8.27 -22.27
N HIS A 264 2.37 7.09 -21.78
CA HIS A 264 1.48 6.11 -21.16
C HIS A 264 1.61 6.04 -19.64
N LEU A 265 2.43 6.91 -19.04
CA LEU A 265 2.69 6.89 -17.61
C LEU A 265 1.40 7.20 -16.84
N THR A 266 0.98 6.25 -16.01
CA THR A 266 -0.18 6.37 -15.12
C THR A 266 0.23 6.68 -13.69
N THR A 267 1.40 6.21 -13.26
CA THR A 267 1.88 6.38 -11.88
C THR A 267 3.37 6.67 -11.84
N LEU A 268 3.73 7.79 -11.22
CA LEU A 268 5.09 8.16 -10.87
C LEU A 268 5.24 8.23 -9.36
N TYR A 269 6.13 7.41 -8.81
CA TYR A 269 6.53 7.41 -7.41
C TYR A 269 8.00 7.80 -7.28
N LEU A 270 8.30 8.83 -6.49
CA LEU A 270 9.65 9.29 -6.20
C LEU A 270 9.87 9.39 -4.69
N HIS A 271 10.88 8.69 -4.17
CA HIS A 271 11.35 8.79 -2.79
C HIS A 271 12.86 9.07 -2.84
N GLU A 272 13.22 10.34 -2.94
CA GLU A 272 14.60 10.81 -3.16
C GLU A 272 14.79 12.15 -2.46
N ASP A 273 16.01 12.66 -2.42
CA ASP A 273 16.27 14.05 -2.03
C ASP A 273 15.50 15.04 -2.94
N VAL A 274 15.16 16.21 -2.42
CA VAL A 274 14.38 17.25 -3.12
C VAL A 274 14.99 17.62 -4.48
N ASP A 275 16.30 17.84 -4.52
CA ASP A 275 17.03 18.26 -5.72
C ASP A 275 16.93 17.19 -6.82
N LYS A 276 17.05 15.92 -6.43
CA LYS A 276 16.89 14.76 -7.33
C LYS A 276 15.45 14.62 -7.82
N CYS A 277 14.46 14.73 -6.93
CA CYS A 277 13.04 14.73 -7.31
C CYS A 277 12.76 15.84 -8.35
N THR A 278 13.28 17.04 -8.09
CA THR A 278 13.13 18.20 -8.98
C THR A 278 13.79 17.95 -10.33
N ALA A 279 15.02 17.42 -10.34
CA ALA A 279 15.75 17.09 -11.56
C ALA A 279 15.00 16.07 -12.42
N VAL A 280 14.50 14.99 -11.81
CA VAL A 280 13.68 13.97 -12.49
C VAL A 280 12.42 14.60 -13.08
N LEU A 281 11.65 15.34 -12.29
CA LEU A 281 10.38 15.91 -12.76
C LEU A 281 10.57 16.95 -13.87
N ASN A 282 11.69 17.67 -13.88
CA ASN A 282 12.01 18.63 -14.96
C ASN A 282 12.40 17.93 -16.27
N GLN A 283 12.94 16.72 -16.19
CA GLN A 283 13.39 15.95 -17.34
C GLN A 283 12.31 15.00 -17.88
N LEU A 284 11.25 14.72 -17.12
CA LEU A 284 10.17 13.85 -17.58
C LEU A 284 8.97 14.63 -18.15
N GLU A 285 8.50 14.19 -19.31
CA GLU A 285 7.24 14.62 -19.95
C GLU A 285 6.23 13.47 -19.90
N PHE A 286 5.19 13.61 -19.09
CA PHE A 286 4.14 12.59 -18.92
C PHE A 286 2.73 13.21 -18.87
N PRO A 287 1.67 12.40 -19.11
CA PRO A 287 0.28 12.87 -19.14
C PRO A 287 -0.14 13.59 -17.86
N ALA A 288 -0.98 14.61 -18.01
CA ALA A 288 -1.54 15.36 -16.88
C ALA A 288 -2.39 14.51 -15.92
N THR A 289 -2.88 13.36 -16.41
CA THR A 289 -3.67 12.38 -15.65
C THR A 289 -2.83 11.41 -14.84
N ALA A 290 -1.50 11.42 -14.99
CA ALA A 290 -0.63 10.54 -14.24
C ALA A 290 -0.63 10.92 -12.75
N ARG A 291 -0.71 9.90 -11.90
CA ARG A 291 -0.59 10.01 -10.44
C ARG A 291 0.85 10.35 -10.08
N LEU A 292 1.00 11.31 -9.17
CA LEU A 292 2.31 11.80 -8.73
C LEU A 292 2.45 11.62 -7.21
N LEU A 293 3.23 10.62 -6.81
CA LEU A 293 3.46 10.24 -5.41
C LEU A 293 4.90 10.61 -5.03
N LEU A 294 5.06 11.60 -4.16
CA LEU A 294 6.36 12.17 -3.79
C LEU A 294 6.61 11.93 -2.31
N TYR A 295 7.78 11.41 -2.00
CA TYR A 295 8.31 11.21 -0.65
C TYR A 295 9.68 11.88 -0.58
N PRO A 296 9.78 13.20 -0.77
CA PRO A 296 11.05 13.91 -0.75
C PRO A 296 11.75 13.81 0.63
N LEU A 297 13.03 13.48 0.62
CA LEU A 297 13.90 13.55 1.79
C LEU A 297 14.49 14.94 1.98
N GLY A 298 14.77 15.29 3.24
CA GLY A 298 15.48 16.52 3.59
C GLY A 298 14.63 17.80 3.58
N ILE A 299 13.29 17.70 3.48
CA ILE A 299 12.42 18.87 3.65
C ILE A 299 12.23 19.12 5.13
N GLU A 300 13.01 20.02 5.68
CA GLU A 300 12.85 20.49 7.05
C GLU A 300 12.06 21.80 7.08
N ASP A 301 12.17 22.63 6.04
CA ASP A 301 11.48 23.91 5.92
C ASP A 301 10.85 24.20 4.54
N ASN A 302 10.64 25.47 4.21
CA ASN A 302 10.01 25.88 2.97
C ASN A 302 10.99 26.15 1.83
N GLU A 303 12.19 26.61 2.16
CA GLU A 303 13.20 26.97 1.17
C GLU A 303 13.59 25.70 0.38
N ASP A 304 13.61 24.56 1.06
CA ASP A 304 13.77 23.23 0.44
C ASP A 304 12.69 22.92 -0.60
N MET A 305 11.46 23.39 -0.41
CA MET A 305 10.32 23.05 -1.28
C MET A 305 10.21 23.92 -2.53
N ASP A 306 10.89 25.08 -2.57
CA ASP A 306 10.69 26.07 -3.62
C ASP A 306 11.16 25.58 -5.00
N ASP A 307 12.15 24.69 -5.05
CA ASP A 307 12.60 24.09 -6.31
C ASP A 307 11.64 23.01 -6.81
N LEU A 308 11.08 22.21 -5.89
CA LEU A 308 10.15 21.13 -6.21
C LEU A 308 8.76 21.64 -6.61
N ILE A 309 8.37 22.83 -6.12
CA ILE A 309 7.03 23.38 -6.37
C ILE A 309 6.82 23.74 -7.85
N ILE A 310 7.88 24.13 -8.56
CA ILE A 310 7.83 24.54 -9.96
C ILE A 310 7.37 23.38 -10.86
N PRO A 311 8.04 22.21 -10.88
CA PRO A 311 7.59 21.08 -11.68
C PRO A 311 6.24 20.52 -11.22
N ILE A 312 5.94 20.50 -9.92
CA ILE A 312 4.62 20.09 -9.41
C ILE A 312 3.53 20.99 -9.99
N ARG A 313 3.67 22.32 -9.88
CA ARG A 313 2.71 23.29 -10.43
C ARG A 313 2.57 23.11 -11.93
N LYS A 314 3.70 22.94 -12.65
CA LYS A 314 3.71 22.70 -14.09
C LYS A 314 2.85 21.47 -14.43
N HIS A 315 2.98 20.37 -13.69
CA HIS A 315 2.21 19.14 -13.92
C HIS A 315 0.73 19.29 -13.61
N LEU A 316 0.39 19.75 -12.40
CA LEU A 316 -1.00 19.84 -11.92
C LEU A 316 -1.85 20.86 -12.66
N ARG A 317 -1.21 21.80 -13.38
CA ARG A 317 -1.90 22.81 -14.20
C ARG A 317 -1.85 22.51 -15.71
N LYS A 318 -1.34 21.35 -16.12
CA LYS A 318 -1.40 20.94 -17.54
C LYS A 318 -2.85 20.85 -18.02
N PRO A 319 -3.15 21.19 -19.27
CA PRO A 319 -4.46 20.92 -19.87
C PRO A 319 -4.83 19.45 -19.75
N GLY A 320 -6.05 19.16 -19.29
CA GLY A 320 -6.52 17.79 -19.04
C GLY A 320 -6.08 17.19 -17.70
N ALA A 321 -5.37 17.93 -16.85
CA ALA A 321 -5.13 17.52 -15.46
C ALA A 321 -6.47 17.34 -14.73
N PRO A 322 -6.68 16.25 -13.99
CA PRO A 322 -7.86 16.08 -13.16
C PRO A 322 -7.97 17.22 -12.15
N THR A 323 -9.19 17.72 -11.95
CA THR A 323 -9.44 18.80 -10.99
C THR A 323 -9.35 18.25 -9.57
N PRO A 324 -8.51 18.83 -8.70
CA PRO A 324 -8.41 18.39 -7.31
C PRO A 324 -9.66 18.82 -6.54
N THR A 325 -10.46 17.86 -6.07
CA THR A 325 -11.71 18.17 -5.34
C THR A 325 -11.60 17.94 -3.85
N GLN A 326 -10.66 17.08 -3.41
CA GLN A 326 -10.45 16.78 -2.00
C GLN A 326 -9.00 16.96 -1.60
N LEU A 327 -8.78 17.53 -0.42
CA LEU A 327 -7.48 17.68 0.23
C LEU A 327 -7.45 16.89 1.53
N PHE A 328 -6.64 15.85 1.58
CA PHE A 328 -6.41 15.07 2.80
C PHE A 328 -5.08 15.46 3.42
N LEU A 329 -5.13 15.85 4.69
CA LEU A 329 -3.98 16.24 5.48
C LEU A 329 -3.79 15.20 6.58
N GLU A 330 -2.79 14.35 6.40
CA GLU A 330 -2.40 13.35 7.39
C GLU A 330 -1.14 13.83 8.10
N GLY A 331 -1.11 13.64 9.41
CA GLY A 331 0.04 14.00 10.23
C GLY A 331 0.27 12.95 11.30
N PRO A 332 1.30 13.14 12.11
CA PRO A 332 1.64 12.16 13.11
C PRO A 332 0.53 12.04 14.15
N ALA A 333 0.30 10.82 14.61
CA ALA A 333 -0.61 10.59 15.72
C ALA A 333 -0.13 11.41 16.93
N PRO A 334 -1.02 12.12 17.64
CA PRO A 334 -0.62 13.05 18.70
C PRO A 334 0.05 12.37 19.92
N TYR A 335 0.06 11.04 19.98
CA TYR A 335 0.58 10.23 21.08
C TYR A 335 2.01 9.72 20.86
N ASP A 336 2.59 10.00 19.70
CA ASP A 336 3.96 9.58 19.37
C ASP A 336 4.78 10.77 18.83
N PRO A 337 5.11 11.75 19.69
CA PRO A 337 5.85 12.94 19.29
C PRO A 337 7.32 12.64 18.95
N GLU A 338 7.84 11.47 19.30
CA GLU A 338 9.25 11.12 19.07
C GLU A 338 9.47 10.32 17.78
N ASP A 339 8.53 9.48 17.35
CA ASP A 339 8.74 8.62 16.16
C ASP A 339 7.94 9.00 14.91
N SER A 340 6.92 9.86 15.01
CA SER A 340 6.09 10.21 13.86
C SER A 340 6.37 11.64 13.38
N ILE A 341 7.22 11.77 12.36
CA ILE A 341 7.64 13.07 11.78
C ILE A 341 6.93 13.35 10.45
N PHE A 342 6.11 12.42 9.95
CA PHE A 342 5.56 12.53 8.60
C PHE A 342 4.36 13.50 8.52
N PHE A 343 4.31 14.26 7.43
CA PHE A 343 3.17 15.11 7.06
C PHE A 343 2.82 14.81 5.60
N THR A 344 1.69 14.12 5.41
CA THR A 344 1.22 13.71 4.10
C THR A 344 0.09 14.62 3.63
N ILE A 345 0.23 15.13 2.42
CA ILE A 345 -0.81 15.86 1.71
C ILE A 345 -1.23 15.01 0.53
N CYS A 346 -2.47 14.51 0.55
CA CYS A 346 -3.05 13.79 -0.57
C CYS A 346 -4.16 14.62 -1.22
N VAL A 347 -4.26 14.50 -2.52
CA VAL A 347 -5.25 15.20 -3.32
C VAL A 347 -5.97 14.19 -4.20
N TYR A 348 -7.30 14.21 -4.15
CA TYR A 348 -8.17 13.26 -4.86
C TYR A 348 -9.01 13.98 -5.92
N GLY A 349 -9.39 13.24 -6.95
CA GLY A 349 -10.41 13.65 -7.92
C GLY A 349 -11.80 13.18 -7.47
N ASP A 350 -12.73 13.10 -8.42
CA ASP A 350 -14.12 12.72 -8.14
C ASP A 350 -14.32 11.25 -7.73
N SER A 351 -13.36 10.37 -8.02
CA SER A 351 -13.37 8.97 -7.61
C SER A 351 -12.51 8.75 -6.37
N ASP A 352 -13.14 8.52 -5.22
CA ASP A 352 -12.56 8.40 -3.86
C ASP A 352 -11.49 7.30 -3.65
N SER A 353 -11.09 6.53 -4.66
CA SER A 353 -10.26 5.33 -4.43
C SER A 353 -8.76 5.59 -4.39
N GLU A 354 -8.24 6.58 -5.12
CA GLU A 354 -6.79 6.76 -5.25
C GLU A 354 -6.37 8.23 -5.34
N ALA A 355 -5.31 8.59 -4.61
CA ALA A 355 -4.76 9.95 -4.66
C ALA A 355 -4.13 10.22 -6.04
N LEU A 356 -4.54 11.35 -6.64
CA LEU A 356 -3.94 11.91 -7.87
C LEU A 356 -2.54 12.46 -7.59
N PHE A 357 -2.38 13.05 -6.42
CA PHE A 357 -1.14 13.63 -5.97
C PHE A 357 -0.97 13.36 -4.48
N SER A 358 0.22 12.93 -4.08
CA SER A 358 0.58 12.75 -2.68
C SER A 358 1.98 13.30 -2.46
N VAL A 359 2.17 14.08 -1.39
CA VAL A 359 3.50 14.48 -0.93
C VAL A 359 3.61 14.14 0.54
N ASN A 360 4.61 13.35 0.90
CA ASN A 360 4.97 13.04 2.27
C ASN A 360 6.27 13.77 2.62
N THR A 361 6.26 14.56 3.69
CA THR A 361 7.39 15.40 4.13
C THR A 361 7.69 15.16 5.62
N HIS A 362 8.87 15.57 6.08
CA HIS A 362 9.31 15.42 7.48
C HIS A 362 9.63 16.78 8.15
N PRO A 363 8.66 17.69 8.27
CA PRO A 363 8.90 19.06 8.71
C PRO A 363 9.33 19.15 10.17
N ALA A 364 10.29 20.03 10.46
CA ALA A 364 10.84 20.23 11.81
C ALA A 364 9.84 20.78 12.85
N GLY A 365 8.65 21.22 12.44
CA GLY A 365 7.63 21.72 13.36
C GLY A 365 6.34 22.23 12.70
N SER A 366 5.44 22.81 13.51
CA SER A 366 4.14 23.32 13.04
C SER A 366 4.27 24.54 12.10
N SER A 367 5.29 25.38 12.33
CA SER A 367 5.60 26.52 11.45
C SER A 367 6.07 26.07 10.07
N ALA A 368 6.92 25.03 10.00
CA ALA A 368 7.40 24.45 8.74
C ALA A 368 6.25 23.77 7.97
N ARG A 369 5.46 22.92 8.64
CA ARG A 369 4.22 22.33 8.08
C ARG A 369 3.32 23.36 7.41
N ARG A 370 3.07 24.48 8.09
CA ARG A 370 2.26 25.57 7.55
C ARG A 370 2.87 26.16 6.28
N ARG A 371 4.18 26.44 6.25
CA ARG A 371 4.83 27.04 5.08
C ARG A 371 4.82 26.07 3.89
N ILE A 372 5.18 24.80 4.11
CA ILE A 372 5.12 23.74 3.09
C ILE A 372 3.72 23.64 2.50
N LEU A 373 2.69 23.60 3.36
CA LEU A 373 1.29 23.55 2.93
C LEU A 373 0.88 24.83 2.18
N GLU A 374 1.25 26.01 2.66
CA GLU A 374 0.99 27.29 1.98
C GLU A 374 1.61 27.30 0.58
N THR A 375 2.83 26.78 0.43
CA THR A 375 3.57 26.68 -0.83
C THR A 375 2.94 25.66 -1.76
N LEU A 376 2.59 24.46 -1.26
CA LEU A 376 1.88 23.44 -2.02
C LEU A 376 0.52 23.92 -2.53
N LEU A 377 -0.23 24.65 -1.71
CA LEU A 377 -1.49 25.26 -2.13
C LEU A 377 -1.32 26.26 -3.29
N THR A 378 -0.13 26.85 -3.48
CA THR A 378 0.15 27.70 -4.65
C THR A 378 0.42 26.90 -5.93
N ALA A 379 0.86 25.64 -5.82
CA ALA A 379 0.96 24.75 -6.97
C ALA A 379 -0.41 24.16 -7.32
N LEU A 380 -1.16 23.81 -6.29
CA LEU A 380 -2.53 23.30 -6.41
C LEU A 380 -3.48 24.36 -6.97
N ARG A 381 -4.58 23.89 -7.54
CA ARG A 381 -5.74 24.73 -7.89
C ARG A 381 -6.65 24.81 -6.67
N ALA A 382 -6.19 25.53 -5.64
CA ALA A 382 -6.83 25.56 -4.33
C ALA A 382 -8.28 26.07 -4.37
N GLU A 383 -8.60 26.87 -5.39
CA GLU A 383 -9.94 27.34 -5.74
C GLU A 383 -10.93 26.24 -6.15
N ASP A 384 -10.46 25.05 -6.49
CA ASP A 384 -11.32 23.92 -6.90
C ASP A 384 -11.53 22.89 -5.78
N ILE A 385 -10.77 22.99 -4.69
CA ILE A 385 -10.84 22.06 -3.57
C ILE A 385 -12.14 22.32 -2.81
N ALA A 386 -13.09 21.37 -2.89
CA ALA A 386 -14.40 21.45 -2.27
C ALA A 386 -14.44 20.76 -0.91
N GLU A 387 -13.57 19.78 -0.67
CA GLU A 387 -13.54 18.98 0.55
C GLU A 387 -12.14 18.97 1.19
N ILE A 388 -12.07 19.14 2.51
CA ILE A 388 -10.83 18.91 3.28
C ILE A 388 -11.07 17.79 4.29
N HIS A 389 -10.16 16.83 4.34
CA HIS A 389 -10.10 15.84 5.40
C HIS A 389 -8.86 16.08 6.27
N ILE A 390 -9.09 16.30 7.57
CA ILE A 390 -8.10 16.79 8.52
C ILE A 390 -7.81 15.71 9.56
N GLU A 391 -6.61 15.13 9.47
CA GLU A 391 -6.05 14.23 10.46
C GLU A 391 -4.68 14.72 10.98
N ALA A 392 -4.20 15.87 10.48
CA ALA A 392 -2.94 16.50 10.87
C ALA A 392 -3.12 17.64 11.88
N VAL A 393 -2.22 17.72 12.86
CA VAL A 393 -2.16 18.83 13.82
C VAL A 393 -1.60 20.10 13.15
N LEU A 394 -2.42 21.14 13.04
CA LEU A 394 -2.00 22.48 12.62
C LEU A 394 -2.47 23.52 13.64
N SER A 395 -1.63 24.53 13.90
CA SER A 395 -1.98 25.59 14.85
C SER A 395 -3.20 26.38 14.38
N PRO A 396 -4.01 26.96 15.28
CA PRO A 396 -5.13 27.83 14.88
C PRO A 396 -4.71 29.00 13.98
N ARG A 397 -3.50 29.53 14.18
CA ARG A 397 -2.94 30.58 13.31
C ARG A 397 -2.66 30.09 11.90
N SER A 398 -2.25 28.82 11.75
CA SER A 398 -2.03 28.17 10.45
C SER A 398 -3.34 28.03 9.68
N TRP A 399 -4.38 27.51 10.33
CA TRP A 399 -5.70 27.37 9.72
C TRP A 399 -6.29 28.71 9.27
N LYS A 400 -6.23 29.74 10.15
CA LYS A 400 -6.72 31.08 9.81
C LYS A 400 -6.05 31.68 8.57
N ARG A 401 -4.78 31.34 8.30
CA ARG A 401 -4.06 31.77 7.09
C ARG A 401 -4.36 30.91 5.86
N MET A 402 -4.64 29.64 6.07
CA MET A 402 -4.83 28.68 4.99
C MET A 402 -6.23 28.73 4.40
N LEU A 403 -7.26 28.77 5.23
CA LEU A 403 -8.67 28.70 4.80
C LEU A 403 -9.08 29.77 3.78
N PRO A 404 -8.60 31.04 3.81
CA PRO A 404 -8.92 32.01 2.77
C PRO A 404 -8.41 31.61 1.38
N ARG A 405 -7.40 30.73 1.31
CA ARG A 405 -6.86 30.21 0.04
C ARG A 405 -7.68 29.05 -0.52
N LEU A 406 -8.68 28.58 0.21
CA LEU A 406 -9.52 27.44 -0.14
C LEU A 406 -11.00 27.87 -0.25
N PRO A 407 -11.32 28.84 -1.14
CA PRO A 407 -12.63 29.48 -1.17
C PRO A 407 -13.79 28.56 -1.59
N ALA A 408 -13.49 27.43 -2.25
CA ALA A 408 -14.47 26.44 -2.66
C ALA A 408 -14.80 25.41 -1.59
N VAL A 409 -14.07 25.37 -0.46
CA VAL A 409 -14.30 24.35 0.56
C VAL A 409 -15.68 24.50 1.17
N ARG A 410 -16.50 23.46 0.97
CA ARG A 410 -17.85 23.33 1.51
C ARG A 410 -17.96 22.15 2.48
N PHE A 411 -17.09 21.16 2.34
CA PHE A 411 -17.12 19.93 3.12
C PHE A 411 -15.85 19.83 3.95
N VAL A 412 -15.99 19.56 5.24
CA VAL A 412 -14.84 19.25 6.10
C VAL A 412 -15.08 17.92 6.80
N ARG A 413 -14.15 16.98 6.63
CA ARG A 413 -14.04 15.77 7.45
C ARG A 413 -12.98 16.02 8.52
N ILE A 414 -13.35 15.89 9.78
CA ILE A 414 -12.44 16.02 10.92
C ILE A 414 -12.58 14.82 11.83
N CYS A 415 -11.49 14.44 12.51
CA CYS A 415 -11.56 13.48 13.60
C CYS A 415 -11.91 14.18 14.92
N ALA A 416 -12.61 13.48 15.80
CA ALA A 416 -12.85 13.92 17.18
C ALA A 416 -11.58 13.74 18.04
N ASP A 417 -10.53 14.46 17.68
CA ASP A 417 -9.22 14.42 18.31
C ASP A 417 -8.63 15.84 18.44
N ARG A 418 -7.42 15.94 18.99
CA ARG A 418 -6.72 17.23 19.15
C ARG A 418 -6.62 18.04 17.83
N PRO A 419 -6.22 17.45 16.67
CA PRO A 419 -6.31 18.11 15.37
C PRO A 419 -7.67 18.73 15.07
N GLY A 420 -8.75 17.94 15.23
CA GLY A 420 -10.12 18.41 15.00
C GLY A 420 -10.51 19.58 15.91
N THR A 421 -10.18 19.49 17.20
CA THR A 421 -10.47 20.56 18.17
C THR A 421 -9.73 21.86 17.82
N GLN A 422 -8.45 21.77 17.43
CA GLN A 422 -7.67 22.94 17.03
C GLN A 422 -8.19 23.58 15.75
N PHE A 423 -8.65 22.77 14.80
CA PHE A 423 -9.31 23.24 13.59
C PHE A 423 -10.61 24.01 13.93
N LEU A 424 -11.50 23.41 14.73
CA LEU A 424 -12.76 24.05 15.14
C LEU A 424 -12.51 25.36 15.89
N GLY A 425 -11.57 25.38 16.83
CA GLY A 425 -11.18 26.60 17.55
C GLY A 425 -10.62 27.70 16.64
N SER A 426 -10.03 27.34 15.50
CA SER A 426 -9.55 28.32 14.52
C SER A 426 -10.68 29.04 13.78
N LEU A 427 -11.81 28.35 13.55
CA LEU A 427 -12.99 28.90 12.87
C LEU A 427 -13.67 29.98 13.72
N LEU A 428 -13.72 29.81 15.04
CA LEU A 428 -14.38 30.74 15.97
C LEU A 428 -13.79 32.16 15.97
N GLY A 429 -12.55 32.33 15.52
CA GLY A 429 -11.89 33.63 15.50
C GLY A 429 -11.64 34.20 14.11
N SER A 430 -12.36 33.73 13.09
CA SER A 430 -12.28 34.28 11.73
C SER A 430 -13.68 34.61 11.22
N ASP A 431 -14.03 35.90 11.24
CA ASP A 431 -15.38 36.33 10.89
C ASP A 431 -15.73 36.04 9.43
N ASP A 432 -14.76 36.09 8.51
CA ASP A 432 -15.03 35.91 7.07
C ASP A 432 -15.09 34.44 6.63
N GLN A 433 -14.47 33.51 7.36
CA GLN A 433 -14.34 32.10 6.94
C GLN A 433 -15.54 31.23 7.31
N LEU A 434 -16.35 31.68 8.26
CA LEU A 434 -17.57 30.99 8.66
C LEU A 434 -18.60 30.97 7.53
N VAL A 435 -18.43 31.78 6.48
CA VAL A 435 -19.41 31.92 5.38
C VAL A 435 -19.40 30.76 4.39
N THR A 436 -18.33 29.95 4.36
CA THR A 436 -18.11 29.05 3.24
C THR A 436 -18.45 27.58 3.49
N LEU A 437 -18.43 27.10 4.74
CA LEU A 437 -18.66 25.67 5.03
C LEU A 437 -20.15 25.34 5.03
N ARG A 438 -20.52 24.26 4.33
CA ARG A 438 -21.90 23.76 4.25
C ARG A 438 -22.09 22.44 4.98
N ARG A 439 -21.07 21.58 5.04
CA ARG A 439 -21.17 20.27 5.69
C ARG A 439 -19.94 19.98 6.52
N ILE A 440 -20.18 19.40 7.69
CA ILE A 440 -19.14 18.94 8.61
C ILE A 440 -19.38 17.44 8.85
N SER A 441 -18.38 16.62 8.59
CA SER A 441 -18.39 15.20 8.95
C SER A 441 -17.37 14.98 10.05
N VAL A 442 -17.82 14.41 11.15
CA VAL A 442 -17.02 14.08 12.32
C VAL A 442 -16.80 12.57 12.34
N ARG A 443 -15.55 12.14 12.35
CA ARG A 443 -15.17 10.74 12.56
C ARG A 443 -14.69 10.55 13.99
N MET A 444 -15.32 9.64 14.72
CA MET A 444 -14.89 9.29 16.08
C MET A 444 -13.67 8.35 15.99
N ARG A 445 -12.52 8.77 16.54
CA ARG A 445 -11.32 7.93 16.67
C ARG A 445 -11.24 7.38 18.09
N ILE A 446 -10.82 6.11 18.22
CA ILE A 446 -10.73 5.40 19.53
C ILE A 446 -9.26 5.27 19.99
N TYR A 447 -8.32 5.97 19.37
CA TYR A 447 -6.89 5.81 19.70
C TYR A 447 -6.52 6.67 20.90
N PHE A 448 -6.87 6.23 22.09
CA PHE A 448 -6.41 6.82 23.35
C PHE A 448 -5.86 5.71 24.23
N LYS A 449 -4.66 5.93 24.78
CA LYS A 449 -4.03 4.99 25.73
C LYS A 449 -4.71 5.02 27.10
N ASP A 450 -5.35 6.15 27.44
CA ASP A 450 -6.05 6.41 28.69
C ASP A 450 -7.48 6.87 28.42
N GLU A 451 -8.45 6.29 29.12
CA GLU A 451 -9.86 6.66 29.00
C GLU A 451 -10.12 8.08 29.50
N GLY A 452 -9.40 8.52 30.53
CA GLY A 452 -9.53 9.89 31.04
C GLY A 452 -9.11 10.93 30.01
N GLU A 453 -7.99 10.70 29.32
CA GLU A 453 -7.55 11.56 28.22
C GLU A 453 -8.54 11.55 27.04
N ARG A 454 -9.09 10.38 26.69
CA ARG A 454 -10.14 10.25 25.66
C ARG A 454 -11.32 11.14 25.95
N ASP A 455 -11.86 11.02 27.16
CA ASP A 455 -13.08 11.69 27.55
C ASP A 455 -12.86 13.21 27.61
N ALA A 456 -11.69 13.65 28.09
CA ALA A 456 -11.30 15.06 28.09
C ALA A 456 -11.15 15.65 26.69
N VAL A 457 -10.48 14.94 25.76
CA VAL A 457 -10.30 15.40 24.36
C VAL A 457 -11.64 15.41 23.61
N THR A 458 -12.46 14.38 23.83
CA THR A 458 -13.80 14.28 23.23
C THR A 458 -14.69 15.41 23.75
N ALA A 459 -14.73 15.66 25.06
CA ALA A 459 -15.48 16.77 25.64
C ALA A 459 -15.02 18.12 25.07
N ALA A 460 -13.72 18.38 25.03
CA ALA A 460 -13.17 19.62 24.46
C ALA A 460 -13.49 19.77 22.96
N PHE A 461 -13.49 18.67 22.20
CA PHE A 461 -13.90 18.66 20.80
C PHE A 461 -15.38 18.99 20.64
N MET A 462 -16.26 18.36 21.42
CA MET A 462 -17.70 18.58 21.36
C MET A 462 -18.07 20.01 21.77
N ASP A 463 -17.44 20.54 22.81
CA ASP A 463 -17.61 21.94 23.21
C ASP A 463 -17.21 22.87 22.05
N ALA A 464 -16.04 22.66 21.44
CA ALA A 464 -15.59 23.47 20.31
C ALA A 464 -16.56 23.37 19.10
N LEU A 465 -17.07 22.17 18.82
CA LEU A 465 -18.05 21.94 17.75
C LEU A 465 -19.35 22.70 18.01
N GLU A 466 -19.88 22.64 19.23
CA GLU A 466 -21.11 23.35 19.61
C GLU A 466 -20.95 24.86 19.44
N HIS A 467 -19.82 25.43 19.89
CA HIS A 467 -19.54 26.86 19.70
C HIS A 467 -19.51 27.23 18.22
N VAL A 468 -18.90 26.39 17.37
CA VAL A 468 -18.86 26.63 15.92
C VAL A 468 -20.28 26.59 15.35
N LEU A 469 -21.06 25.55 15.65
CA LEU A 469 -22.42 25.42 15.15
C LEU A 469 -23.32 26.59 15.57
N ARG A 470 -23.18 27.06 16.81
CA ARG A 470 -23.91 28.23 17.32
C ARG A 470 -23.52 29.51 16.57
N ALA A 471 -22.22 29.75 16.37
CA ALA A 471 -21.74 30.91 15.62
C ALA A 471 -22.22 30.91 14.16
N TYR A 472 -22.28 29.73 13.50
CA TYR A 472 -22.86 29.57 12.16
C TYR A 472 -24.37 29.90 12.15
N HIS A 473 -25.11 29.42 13.17
CA HIS A 473 -26.54 29.69 13.30
C HIS A 473 -26.85 31.17 13.50
N GLU A 474 -26.15 31.85 14.42
CA GLU A 474 -26.31 33.28 14.71
C GLU A 474 -26.06 34.18 13.48
N ARG A 475 -25.26 33.70 12.53
CA ARG A 475 -24.94 34.40 11.27
C ARG A 475 -25.91 34.09 10.13
N GLY A 476 -26.94 33.27 10.39
CA GLY A 476 -27.93 32.87 9.37
C GLY A 476 -27.35 31.90 8.33
N GLN A 477 -26.29 31.18 8.66
CA GLN A 477 -25.61 30.24 7.76
C GLN A 477 -25.57 28.86 8.41
N PRO A 478 -26.69 28.14 8.48
CA PRO A 478 -26.71 26.85 9.15
C PRO A 478 -25.87 25.80 8.39
N VAL A 479 -25.10 24.99 9.13
CA VAL A 479 -24.39 23.82 8.58
C VAL A 479 -25.42 22.81 8.08
N GLU A 480 -25.55 22.61 6.77
CA GLU A 480 -26.62 21.79 6.15
C GLU A 480 -26.63 20.34 6.64
N GLN A 481 -25.46 19.74 6.87
CA GLN A 481 -25.34 18.36 7.32
C GLN A 481 -24.22 18.19 8.34
N LEU A 482 -24.53 17.50 9.43
CA LEU A 482 -23.57 17.00 10.42
C LEU A 482 -23.60 15.47 10.41
N ILE A 483 -22.48 14.84 10.07
CA ILE A 483 -22.41 13.36 9.94
C ILE A 483 -21.44 12.82 10.98
N PHE A 484 -21.92 12.00 11.90
CA PHE A 484 -21.07 11.25 12.82
C PHE A 484 -20.76 9.88 12.23
N ARG A 485 -19.48 9.51 12.17
CA ARG A 485 -19.03 8.18 11.73
C ARG A 485 -18.29 7.47 12.85
N ASP A 486 -18.62 6.20 13.04
CA ASP A 486 -17.87 5.30 13.92
C ASP A 486 -16.53 4.86 13.28
N ARG A 487 -15.76 4.04 14.01
CA ARG A 487 -14.49 3.49 13.51
C ARG A 487 -14.64 2.60 12.27
N TYR A 488 -15.80 1.98 12.10
CA TYR A 488 -16.13 1.06 11.01
C TYR A 488 -16.77 1.76 9.80
N GLY A 489 -16.88 3.09 9.85
CA GLY A 489 -17.49 3.88 8.80
C GLY A 489 -19.02 3.86 8.81
N LYS A 490 -19.68 3.27 9.82
CA LYS A 490 -21.12 3.42 9.97
C LYS A 490 -21.42 4.86 10.33
N SER A 491 -22.27 5.48 9.53
CA SER A 491 -22.65 6.88 9.68
C SER A 491 -24.02 6.99 10.34
N GLN A 492 -24.16 7.91 11.30
CA GLN A 492 -25.45 8.51 11.64
C GLN A 492 -25.49 9.92 11.07
N LEU A 493 -26.47 10.15 10.19
CA LEU A 493 -26.73 11.47 9.63
C LEU A 493 -27.62 12.24 10.61
N VAL A 494 -27.13 13.37 11.10
CA VAL A 494 -27.95 14.34 11.81
C VAL A 494 -28.33 15.41 10.77
N GLU A 495 -29.49 15.23 10.14
CA GLU A 495 -30.02 16.23 9.21
C GLU A 495 -30.35 17.52 9.95
N ASN A 496 -29.90 18.65 9.43
CA ASN A 496 -30.09 19.92 10.11
C ASN A 496 -31.57 20.35 10.06
N LYS A 497 -32.23 20.30 11.21
CA LYS A 497 -33.53 20.94 11.45
C LYS A 497 -33.37 22.38 11.96
N SER A 498 -32.58 23.20 11.27
CA SER A 498 -32.17 24.53 11.76
C SER A 498 -33.32 25.51 12.07
N LYS A 499 -34.54 25.22 11.59
CA LYS A 499 -35.75 26.00 11.90
C LYS A 499 -36.36 25.67 13.28
N GLU A 500 -35.98 24.55 13.90
CA GLU A 500 -36.50 24.11 15.20
C GLU A 500 -35.58 24.48 16.39
N TRP A 501 -34.42 25.11 16.15
CA TRP A 501 -33.39 25.38 17.18
C TRP A 501 -33.59 26.66 18.01
N GLY A 502 -34.77 27.28 17.96
CA GLY A 502 -35.10 28.48 18.71
C GLY A 502 -35.44 28.19 20.18
N ASP A 503 -34.58 28.65 21.09
CA ASP A 503 -34.74 28.78 22.55
C ASP A 503 -34.56 27.55 23.47
N ALA A 504 -34.48 26.31 22.97
CA ALA A 504 -34.05 25.15 23.78
C ALA A 504 -32.57 24.84 23.53
N GLY A 505 -31.78 24.60 24.58
CA GLY A 505 -30.34 24.36 24.49
C GLY A 505 -29.95 23.46 23.31
N LEU A 506 -29.08 23.98 22.44
CA LEU A 506 -28.96 23.71 20.99
C LEU A 506 -28.62 22.26 20.56
N VAL A 507 -28.67 21.28 21.47
CA VAL A 507 -28.21 19.91 21.23
C VAL A 507 -29.06 18.86 21.96
N GLY A 508 -29.64 19.21 23.11
CA GLY A 508 -30.32 18.23 23.99
C GLY A 508 -31.58 17.60 23.39
N GLU A 509 -32.27 18.30 22.47
CA GLU A 509 -33.53 17.81 21.89
C GLU A 509 -33.37 17.04 20.58
N VAL A 510 -32.29 17.24 19.82
CA VAL A 510 -32.05 16.54 18.53
C VAL A 510 -31.78 15.04 18.75
N LEU A 511 -31.41 14.64 19.99
CA LEU A 511 -31.17 13.25 20.38
C LEU A 511 -32.33 12.61 21.19
N GLY A 512 -33.46 13.31 21.35
CA GLY A 512 -34.66 12.81 22.02
C GLY A 512 -34.68 13.04 23.54
N ALA A 513 -35.91 13.18 24.09
CA ALA A 513 -36.25 13.68 25.44
C ALA A 513 -35.85 12.81 26.65
N LYS A 514 -34.80 12.00 26.54
CA LYS A 514 -34.07 11.45 27.68
C LYS A 514 -32.61 11.73 27.41
N THR A 515 -32.15 12.93 27.79
CA THR A 515 -30.80 13.44 27.52
C THR A 515 -29.73 12.35 27.71
N PRO A 516 -29.22 11.77 26.62
CA PRO A 516 -27.90 11.21 26.65
C PRO A 516 -27.00 12.44 26.74
N THR A 517 -26.18 12.54 27.78
CA THR A 517 -25.06 13.48 27.80
C THR A 517 -24.20 13.23 26.54
N TRP A 518 -23.35 14.18 26.10
CA TRP A 518 -22.40 13.88 25.03
C TRP A 518 -21.55 12.64 25.34
N ALA A 519 -21.37 12.32 26.63
CA ALA A 519 -20.81 11.05 27.07
C ALA A 519 -21.64 9.88 26.54
N ASP A 520 -22.96 9.85 26.68
CA ASP A 520 -23.83 8.76 26.20
C ASP A 520 -23.87 8.59 24.66
N VAL A 521 -23.77 9.67 23.88
CA VAL A 521 -23.60 9.57 22.41
C VAL A 521 -22.23 8.99 22.08
N ALA A 522 -21.18 9.43 22.78
CA ALA A 522 -19.86 8.84 22.64
C ALA A 522 -19.87 7.35 23.05
N THR A 523 -20.49 6.99 24.19
CA THR A 523 -20.59 5.61 24.69
C THR A 523 -21.36 4.71 23.72
N GLY A 524 -22.48 5.17 23.17
CA GLY A 524 -23.30 4.39 22.22
C GLY A 524 -22.66 4.17 20.84
N PHE A 525 -21.59 4.91 20.51
CA PHE A 525 -20.73 4.68 19.34
C PHE A 525 -19.45 3.88 19.68
N LEU A 526 -19.09 3.81 20.96
CA LEU A 526 -17.90 3.12 21.47
C LEU A 526 -18.19 1.65 21.84
N ASP A 527 -19.44 1.34 22.23
CA ASP A 527 -20.01 -0.02 22.28
C ASP A 527 -20.34 -0.56 20.88
#